data_AF-A0A2P4S8P1-F1
#
_entry.id   AF-A0A2P4S8P1-F1
#
_cell.length_a   1.000
_cell.length_b   1.000
_cell.length_c   1.000
_cell.angle_alpha   90.00
_cell.angle_beta   90.00
_cell.angle_gamma   90.00
#
_symmetry.space_group_name_H-M   'P 1'
#
loop_
_entity.id
_entity.type
_entity.pdbx_description
1 polymer ?
#
loop_
_entity_poly.entity_id
_entity_poly.type
_entity_poly.pdbx_seq_one_letter_code
_entity_poly.pdbx_strand_id
1 'polypeptide(L)'
;MGGLLLGRSSASMMGLFVLPGVIDADYQGEIMIMIHTPYPPVRILKGQRLAQLVPLPQLTKGMTPLQQEPRQQGGFGSTGELALLTLDLSTRPKRSCTLRYHDQSITLQGLLDTGADTSIITPGEWPADWPLQSSTTTVSGVGGMTLASRTPELTVEIDGRRATAVFSLAMLPPTVSCLVGRDVLAQLGLVLTNEHPLV
;
A
#
# COMPACT_ATOMS: atom_id res chain seq x y z
N MET A 1 7.42 31.80 -12.38
CA MET A 1 6.33 32.32 -11.53
C MET A 1 5.85 31.16 -10.68
N GLY A 2 5.79 31.30 -9.35
CA GLY A 2 5.26 30.24 -8.49
C GLY A 2 3.74 30.31 -8.41
N GLY A 3 3.13 29.41 -7.65
CA GLY A 3 1.68 29.42 -7.45
C GLY A 3 1.24 28.79 -6.14
N LEU A 4 0.05 29.14 -5.69
CA LEU A 4 -0.63 28.55 -4.55
C LEU A 4 -1.72 27.61 -5.06
N LEU A 5 -1.62 26.34 -4.70
CA LEU A 5 -2.62 25.31 -4.97
C LEU A 5 -3.66 25.34 -3.84
N LEU A 6 -4.93 25.59 -4.19
CA LEU A 6 -6.04 25.69 -3.24
C LEU A 6 -7.20 24.78 -3.62
N GLY A 7 -7.96 24.31 -2.64
CA GLY A 7 -9.21 23.58 -2.87
C GLY A 7 -10.31 24.44 -3.48
N ARG A 8 -11.16 23.83 -4.31
CA ARG A 8 -12.42 24.44 -4.74
C ARG A 8 -13.49 24.16 -3.69
N SER A 9 -14.40 25.11 -3.47
CA SER A 9 -15.53 24.93 -2.54
C SER A 9 -16.36 23.70 -2.86
N SER A 10 -16.53 23.36 -4.14
CA SER A 10 -17.23 22.14 -4.57
C SER A 10 -16.56 20.86 -4.03
N ALA A 11 -15.23 20.83 -3.92
CA ALA A 11 -14.51 19.70 -3.33
C ALA A 11 -14.80 19.60 -1.84
N SER A 12 -14.72 20.72 -1.12
CA SER A 12 -15.02 20.80 0.32
C SER A 12 -16.46 20.37 0.64
N MET A 13 -17.42 20.73 -0.22
CA MET A 13 -18.82 20.30 -0.09
C MET A 13 -19.02 18.78 -0.25
N MET A 14 -18.10 18.08 -0.92
CA MET A 14 -18.08 16.61 -1.00
C MET A 14 -17.29 15.97 0.14
N GLY A 15 -16.83 16.75 1.13
CA GLY A 15 -15.95 16.27 2.21
C GLY A 15 -14.49 16.07 1.78
N LEU A 16 -14.08 16.59 0.62
CA LEU A 16 -12.70 16.55 0.14
C LEU A 16 -12.00 17.87 0.44
N PHE A 17 -11.09 17.85 1.41
CA PHE A 17 -10.31 19.02 1.81
C PHE A 17 -8.93 18.97 1.13
N VAL A 18 -8.72 19.83 0.14
CA VAL A 18 -7.39 20.02 -0.46
C VAL A 18 -6.52 20.78 0.54
N LEU A 19 -5.38 20.19 0.92
CA LEU A 19 -4.38 20.86 1.73
C LEU A 19 -3.67 21.91 0.86
N PRO A 20 -3.59 23.18 1.29
CA PRO A 20 -2.89 24.22 0.54
C PRO A 20 -1.43 23.84 0.26
N GLY A 21 -0.98 24.07 -0.97
CA GLY A 21 0.39 23.76 -1.38
C GLY A 21 1.05 24.94 -2.09
N VAL A 22 2.33 25.20 -1.81
CA VAL A 22 3.14 26.16 -2.55
C VAL A 22 3.88 25.42 -3.66
N ILE A 23 3.70 25.88 -4.90
CA ILE A 23 4.41 25.41 -6.08
C ILE A 23 5.48 26.43 -6.44
N ASP A 24 6.75 26.02 -6.37
CA ASP A 24 7.85 26.89 -6.74
C ASP A 24 7.92 27.11 -8.25
N ALA A 25 8.54 28.22 -8.63
CA ALA A 25 8.67 28.58 -10.04
C ALA A 25 9.60 27.67 -10.84
N ASP A 26 10.51 26.97 -10.17
CA ASP A 26 11.50 26.06 -10.73
C ASP A 26 11.12 24.58 -10.54
N TYR A 27 9.92 24.30 -10.00
CA TYR A 27 9.37 22.95 -9.95
C TYR A 27 9.00 22.47 -11.36
N GLN A 28 9.57 21.34 -11.78
CA GLN A 28 9.38 20.73 -13.10
C GLN A 28 8.65 19.38 -13.04
N GLY A 29 8.29 18.92 -11.85
CA GLY A 29 7.56 17.67 -11.66
C GLY A 29 6.07 17.80 -11.96
N GLU A 30 5.36 16.67 -11.88
CA GLU A 30 3.89 16.65 -11.94
C GLU A 30 3.31 17.35 -10.69
N ILE A 31 2.28 18.20 -10.89
CA ILE A 31 1.59 18.85 -9.78
C ILE A 31 0.63 17.84 -9.15
N MET A 32 0.93 17.41 -7.94
CA MET A 32 0.05 16.53 -7.18
C MET A 32 -0.78 17.35 -6.18
N ILE A 33 -1.99 16.85 -5.88
CA ILE A 33 -2.90 17.47 -4.93
C ILE A 33 -2.96 16.59 -3.68
N MET A 34 -2.63 17.15 -2.52
CA MET A 34 -2.87 16.48 -1.24
C MET A 34 -4.30 16.72 -0.78
N ILE A 35 -5.01 15.64 -0.45
CA ILE A 35 -6.41 15.69 -0.04
C ILE A 35 -6.58 14.93 1.27
N HIS A 36 -7.34 15.53 2.18
CA HIS A 36 -7.85 14.91 3.38
C HIS A 36 -9.37 14.72 3.27
N THR A 37 -9.88 13.57 3.73
CA THR A 37 -11.31 13.35 3.93
C THR A 37 -11.55 12.67 5.27
N PRO A 38 -12.46 13.19 6.11
CA PRO A 38 -12.88 12.52 7.33
C PRO A 38 -13.85 11.34 7.07
N TYR A 39 -14.37 11.18 5.85
CA TYR A 39 -15.40 10.18 5.51
C TYR A 39 -15.02 9.33 4.27
N PRO A 40 -14.00 8.45 4.35
CA PRO A 40 -13.70 7.50 3.27
C PRO A 40 -14.72 6.36 3.20
N PRO A 41 -14.99 5.75 2.01
CA PRO A 41 -14.40 6.06 0.71
C PRO A 41 -15.12 7.19 -0.04
N VAL A 42 -14.37 8.00 -0.81
CA VAL A 42 -14.92 9.04 -1.71
C VAL A 42 -14.52 8.74 -3.16
N ARG A 43 -15.47 8.83 -4.09
CA ARG A 43 -15.23 8.61 -5.52
C ARG A 43 -14.81 9.93 -6.20
N ILE A 44 -13.64 9.92 -6.82
CA ILE A 44 -13.13 11.01 -7.66
C ILE A 44 -13.14 10.55 -9.11
N LEU A 45 -13.78 11.31 -9.99
CA LEU A 45 -13.84 11.03 -11.42
C LEU A 45 -12.68 11.68 -12.17
N LYS A 46 -12.17 11.01 -13.21
CA LYS A 46 -11.19 11.63 -14.13
C LYS A 46 -11.77 12.92 -14.71
N GLY A 47 -10.98 14.00 -14.66
CA GLY A 47 -11.39 15.34 -15.12
C GLY A 47 -12.19 16.15 -14.08
N GLN A 48 -12.47 15.59 -12.90
CA GLN A 48 -13.11 16.33 -11.82
C GLN A 48 -12.19 17.42 -11.29
N ARG A 49 -12.70 18.66 -11.27
CA ARG A 49 -11.96 19.84 -10.84
C ARG A 49 -12.01 19.96 -9.30
N LEU A 50 -10.93 19.55 -8.63
CA LEU A 50 -10.83 19.54 -7.16
C LEU A 50 -10.09 20.75 -6.58
N ALA A 51 -9.06 21.22 -7.27
CA ALA A 51 -8.22 22.33 -6.86
C ALA A 51 -8.16 23.42 -7.93
N GLN A 52 -7.54 24.54 -7.59
CA GLN A 52 -7.22 25.65 -8.45
C GLN A 52 -5.80 26.13 -8.13
N LEU A 53 -5.08 26.59 -9.15
CA LEU A 53 -3.77 27.19 -9.02
C LEU A 53 -3.93 28.71 -9.08
N VAL A 54 -3.46 29.40 -8.05
CA VAL A 54 -3.42 30.86 -7.97
C VAL A 54 -1.98 31.31 -8.22
N PRO A 55 -1.66 31.93 -9.37
CA PRO A 55 -0.31 32.42 -9.63
C PRO A 55 0.11 33.44 -8.58
N LEU A 56 1.30 33.26 -8.01
CA LEU A 56 1.87 34.21 -7.06
C LEU A 56 3.03 34.97 -7.73
N PRO A 57 3.09 36.31 -7.59
CA PRO A 57 4.24 37.06 -8.02
C PRO A 57 5.47 36.60 -7.20
N GLN A 58 6.61 36.40 -7.87
CA GLN A 58 7.85 36.06 -7.17
C GLN A 58 8.40 37.29 -6.44
N LEU A 59 8.15 37.34 -5.14
CA LEU A 59 8.64 38.40 -4.26
C LEU A 59 10.17 38.34 -4.05
N THR A 60 10.81 37.22 -4.36
CA THR A 60 12.26 37.01 -4.24
C THR A 60 13.04 37.38 -5.51
N LYS A 61 12.40 37.99 -6.51
CA LYS A 61 13.03 38.36 -7.78
C LYS A 61 14.13 39.40 -7.54
N GLY A 62 15.39 38.95 -7.46
CA GLY A 62 16.57 39.78 -7.16
C GLY A 62 17.34 39.37 -5.90
N MET A 63 16.83 38.42 -5.12
CA MET A 63 17.57 37.83 -3.99
C MET A 63 18.50 36.73 -4.51
N THR A 64 19.72 36.65 -3.98
CA THR A 64 20.65 35.56 -4.27
C THR A 64 20.08 34.26 -3.68
N PRO A 65 19.91 33.19 -4.47
CA PRO A 65 19.45 31.91 -3.96
C PRO A 65 20.41 31.38 -2.87
N LEU A 66 19.85 30.90 -1.76
CA LEU A 66 20.64 30.23 -0.71
C LEU A 66 21.12 28.83 -1.14
N GLN A 67 20.42 28.20 -2.09
CA GLN A 67 20.81 26.96 -2.74
C GLN A 67 20.95 27.21 -4.24
N GLN A 68 22.05 26.74 -4.82
CA GLN A 68 22.36 26.92 -6.25
C GLN A 68 21.65 25.88 -7.13
N GLU A 69 21.26 24.74 -6.56
CA GLU A 69 20.61 23.67 -7.30
C GLU A 69 19.09 23.91 -7.42
N PRO A 70 18.52 23.81 -8.63
CA PRO A 70 17.09 23.92 -8.84
C PRO A 70 16.34 22.75 -8.18
N ARG A 71 15.10 22.99 -7.75
CA ARG A 71 14.26 22.01 -7.05
C ARG A 71 13.87 20.79 -7.92
N GLN A 72 13.98 20.92 -9.25
CA GLN A 72 13.68 19.87 -10.24
C GLN A 72 12.29 19.23 -9.99
N GLN A 73 12.24 17.92 -9.76
CA GLN A 73 11.00 17.16 -9.53
C GLN A 73 10.70 16.94 -8.03
N GLY A 74 11.46 17.55 -7.12
CA GLY A 74 11.32 17.36 -5.68
C GLY A 74 10.10 18.07 -5.08
N GLY A 75 9.00 17.36 -4.88
CA GLY A 75 7.79 17.82 -4.17
C GLY A 75 7.70 17.24 -2.74
N PHE A 76 6.67 17.65 -1.98
CA PHE A 76 6.27 16.98 -0.73
C PHE A 76 7.43 16.76 0.25
N GLY A 77 8.07 17.86 0.64
CA GLY A 77 9.25 17.94 1.51
C GLY A 77 10.39 16.99 1.16
N SER A 78 10.71 16.88 -0.13
CA SER A 78 11.97 16.36 -0.66
C SER A 78 13.26 16.91 -0.04
N THR A 79 13.17 17.92 0.82
CA THR A 79 14.28 18.52 1.59
C THR A 79 14.26 18.15 3.08
N GLY A 80 13.36 17.26 3.51
CA GLY A 80 13.27 16.70 4.86
C GLY A 80 12.75 15.25 4.82
N GLU A 81 12.70 14.57 5.97
CA GLU A 81 12.09 13.25 6.05
C GLU A 81 10.56 13.37 5.95
N LEU A 82 10.00 13.11 4.77
CA LEU A 82 8.58 12.75 4.69
C LEU A 82 8.41 11.25 4.81
N ALA A 83 7.66 10.86 5.83
CA ALA A 83 7.05 9.54 5.93
C ALA A 83 5.81 9.47 5.04
N LEU A 84 5.99 9.22 3.74
CA LEU A 84 4.92 8.72 2.88
C LEU A 84 5.27 7.27 2.50
N LEU A 85 4.44 6.31 2.90
CA LEU A 85 4.43 4.96 2.34
C LEU A 85 3.83 5.03 0.92
N THR A 86 4.55 5.65 -0.02
CA THR A 86 4.20 5.60 -1.45
C THR A 86 4.85 4.36 -2.03
N LEU A 87 4.17 3.22 -1.89
CA LEU A 87 4.43 2.08 -2.75
C LEU A 87 3.69 2.31 -4.06
N ASP A 88 4.38 2.19 -5.19
CA ASP A 88 3.72 2.16 -6.50
C ASP A 88 2.74 0.97 -6.51
N LEU A 89 1.44 1.27 -6.50
CA LEU A 89 0.38 0.26 -6.51
C LEU A 89 0.30 -0.50 -7.85
N SER A 90 1.04 -0.08 -8.88
CA SER A 90 1.26 -0.89 -10.08
C SER A 90 1.95 -2.21 -9.74
N THR A 91 2.78 -2.21 -8.68
CA THR A 91 3.56 -3.37 -8.24
C THR A 91 3.10 -3.84 -6.87
N ARG A 92 2.46 -5.01 -6.84
CA ARG A 92 2.04 -5.63 -5.57
C ARG A 92 3.26 -6.20 -4.82
N PRO A 93 3.33 -6.07 -3.48
CA PRO A 93 4.42 -6.63 -2.69
C PRO A 93 4.29 -8.15 -2.62
N LYS A 94 4.86 -8.84 -3.61
CA LYS A 94 4.89 -10.29 -3.68
C LYS A 94 6.26 -10.84 -3.27
N ARG A 95 6.26 -11.98 -2.59
CA ARG A 95 7.46 -12.75 -2.27
C ARG A 95 7.24 -14.23 -2.52
N SER A 96 8.33 -14.91 -2.82
CA SER A 96 8.34 -16.37 -2.87
C SER A 96 8.10 -16.91 -1.46
N CYS A 97 7.03 -17.66 -1.30
CA CYS A 97 6.59 -18.25 -0.04
C CYS A 97 6.59 -19.76 -0.18
N THR A 98 7.41 -20.46 0.61
CA THR A 98 7.44 -21.92 0.63
C THR A 98 6.64 -22.42 1.82
N LEU A 99 5.61 -23.20 1.55
CA LEU A 99 4.77 -23.84 2.55
C LEU A 99 5.21 -25.30 2.68
N ARG A 100 5.45 -25.76 3.91
CA ARG A 100 5.82 -27.14 4.20
C ARG A 100 4.83 -27.81 5.12
N TYR A 101 4.48 -29.04 4.75
CA TYR A 101 3.71 -29.96 5.56
C TYR A 101 4.47 -31.30 5.58
N HIS A 102 5.00 -31.67 6.75
CA HIS A 102 5.95 -32.78 6.90
C HIS A 102 7.13 -32.67 5.92
N ASP A 103 7.39 -33.73 5.14
CA ASP A 103 8.48 -33.82 4.16
C ASP A 103 8.11 -33.25 2.79
N GLN A 104 6.89 -32.71 2.63
CA GLN A 104 6.41 -32.14 1.38
C GLN A 104 6.40 -30.61 1.43
N SER A 105 6.63 -29.97 0.28
CA SER A 105 6.59 -28.52 0.18
C SER A 105 6.06 -28.03 -1.16
N ILE A 106 5.39 -26.89 -1.12
CA ILE A 106 5.00 -26.13 -2.31
C ILE A 106 5.54 -24.71 -2.21
N THR A 107 5.85 -24.09 -3.35
CA THR A 107 6.30 -22.69 -3.40
C THR A 107 5.33 -21.88 -4.25
N LEU A 108 4.80 -20.81 -3.64
CA LEU A 108 3.82 -19.91 -4.25
C LEU A 108 4.33 -18.47 -4.21
N GLN A 109 3.79 -17.63 -5.09
CA GLN A 109 3.97 -16.17 -4.97
C GLN A 109 2.94 -15.60 -4.00
N GLY A 110 3.37 -15.32 -2.77
CA GLY A 110 2.55 -14.77 -1.70
C GLY A 110 2.49 -13.25 -1.77
N LEU A 111 1.28 -12.70 -1.83
CA LEU A 111 1.03 -11.27 -1.62
C LEU A 111 1.17 -10.98 -0.12
N LEU A 112 2.12 -10.12 0.27
CA LEU A 112 2.26 -9.66 1.64
C LEU A 112 1.16 -8.63 1.93
N ASP A 113 0.24 -8.95 2.83
CA ASP A 113 -0.92 -8.11 3.13
C ASP A 113 -1.04 -7.87 4.63
N THR A 114 -0.60 -6.70 5.07
CA THR A 114 -0.70 -6.27 6.47
C THR A 114 -2.14 -5.96 6.90
N GLY A 115 -3.09 -5.88 5.97
CA GLY A 115 -4.51 -5.69 6.23
C GLY A 115 -5.24 -6.98 6.59
N ALA A 116 -4.66 -8.15 6.30
CA ALA A 116 -5.25 -9.44 6.60
C ALA A 116 -4.73 -10.01 7.94
N ASP A 117 -5.64 -10.48 8.79
CA ASP A 117 -5.26 -11.15 10.05
C ASP A 117 -4.75 -12.58 9.83
N THR A 118 -5.34 -13.28 8.86
CA THR A 118 -5.01 -14.67 8.54
C THR A 118 -4.52 -14.79 7.10
N SER A 119 -3.58 -15.70 6.89
CA SER A 119 -3.08 -16.05 5.57
C SER A 119 -4.07 -16.92 4.79
N ILE A 120 -4.10 -16.78 3.47
CA ILE A 120 -5.06 -17.42 2.58
C ILE A 120 -4.35 -18.10 1.42
N ILE A 121 -4.81 -19.30 1.05
CA ILE A 121 -4.41 -20.01 -0.16
C ILE A 121 -5.65 -20.21 -1.04
N THR A 122 -5.53 -19.99 -2.34
CA THR A 122 -6.63 -20.35 -3.25
C THR A 122 -6.69 -21.88 -3.39
N PRO A 123 -7.88 -22.50 -3.28
CA PRO A 123 -8.05 -23.95 -3.42
C PRO A 123 -7.33 -24.61 -4.61
N GLY A 124 -7.19 -23.93 -5.76
CA GLY A 124 -6.51 -24.48 -6.93
C GLY A 124 -5.00 -24.70 -6.76
N GLU A 125 -4.39 -24.06 -5.75
CA GLU A 125 -2.95 -24.15 -5.44
C GLU A 125 -2.69 -25.09 -4.25
N TRP A 126 -3.77 -25.57 -3.60
CA TRP A 126 -3.67 -26.50 -2.49
C TRP A 126 -3.48 -27.94 -3.02
N PRO A 127 -2.46 -28.69 -2.57
CA PRO A 127 -2.27 -30.08 -2.99
C PRO A 127 -3.46 -30.94 -2.57
N ALA A 128 -4.02 -31.71 -3.51
CA ALA A 128 -5.18 -32.55 -3.26
C ALA A 128 -4.94 -33.63 -2.19
N ASP A 129 -3.69 -34.09 -2.07
CA ASP A 129 -3.28 -35.10 -1.11
C ASP A 129 -3.01 -34.54 0.30
N TRP A 130 -3.04 -33.20 0.47
CA TRP A 130 -2.85 -32.57 1.78
C TRP A 130 -4.19 -32.42 2.51
N PRO A 131 -4.26 -32.75 3.81
CA PRO A 131 -5.52 -32.79 4.53
C PRO A 131 -6.09 -31.38 4.75
N LEU A 132 -7.42 -31.29 4.86
CA LEU A 132 -8.12 -30.08 5.26
C LEU A 132 -8.82 -30.30 6.61
N GLN A 133 -8.85 -29.25 7.41
CA GLN A 133 -9.59 -29.20 8.66
C GLN A 133 -10.88 -28.41 8.46
N SER A 134 -11.99 -28.97 8.95
CA SER A 134 -13.28 -28.27 9.01
C SER A 134 -13.16 -27.08 9.95
N SER A 135 -13.55 -25.89 9.49
CA SER A 135 -13.53 -24.67 10.30
C SER A 135 -14.93 -24.07 10.37
N THR A 136 -15.32 -23.63 11.57
CA THR A 136 -16.52 -22.83 11.81
C THR A 136 -16.25 -21.33 11.70
N THR A 137 -14.98 -20.92 11.54
CA THR A 137 -14.58 -19.51 11.41
C THR A 137 -14.72 -19.04 9.96
N THR A 138 -15.38 -17.91 9.77
CA THR A 138 -15.48 -17.22 8.47
C THR A 138 -14.31 -16.28 8.26
N VAL A 139 -13.77 -16.23 7.03
CA VAL A 139 -12.88 -15.15 6.61
C VAL A 139 -13.75 -13.95 6.25
N SER A 140 -13.51 -12.81 6.89
CA SER A 140 -14.21 -11.55 6.63
C SER A 140 -13.26 -10.50 6.04
N GLY A 141 -13.73 -9.80 5.02
CA GLY A 141 -13.03 -8.68 4.40
C GLY A 141 -13.99 -7.87 3.53
N VAL A 142 -13.49 -6.88 2.79
CA VAL A 142 -14.31 -6.02 1.90
C VAL A 142 -15.01 -6.84 0.80
N GLY A 143 -14.54 -8.06 0.53
CA GLY A 143 -15.13 -9.02 -0.42
C GLY A 143 -16.23 -9.93 0.12
N GLY A 144 -16.67 -9.78 1.38
CA GLY A 144 -17.74 -10.58 1.99
C GLY A 144 -17.25 -11.64 3.01
N MET A 145 -18.19 -12.43 3.54
CA MET A 145 -17.92 -13.53 4.48
C MET A 145 -17.93 -14.87 3.73
N THR A 146 -16.84 -15.63 3.81
CA THR A 146 -16.77 -16.98 3.24
C THR A 146 -16.45 -17.99 4.35
N LEU A 147 -17.20 -19.10 4.41
CA LEU A 147 -16.82 -20.29 5.18
C LEU A 147 -15.61 -20.91 4.49
N ALA A 148 -14.44 -20.82 5.12
CA ALA A 148 -13.20 -21.33 4.58
C ALA A 148 -12.81 -22.62 5.29
N SER A 149 -12.46 -23.66 4.54
CA SER A 149 -11.70 -24.79 5.07
C SER A 149 -10.33 -24.29 5.53
N ARG A 150 -9.73 -24.94 6.54
CA ARG A 150 -8.40 -24.59 7.02
C ARG A 150 -7.38 -25.66 6.68
N THR A 151 -6.13 -25.25 6.53
CA THR A 151 -5.00 -26.18 6.46
C THR A 151 -4.70 -26.75 7.85
N PRO A 152 -3.96 -27.86 7.97
CA PRO A 152 -3.17 -28.11 9.16
C PRO A 152 -2.16 -26.98 9.39
N GLU A 153 -1.50 -26.99 10.54
CA GLU A 153 -0.37 -26.10 10.79
C GLU A 153 0.76 -26.34 9.77
N LEU A 154 1.23 -25.27 9.15
CA LEU A 154 2.28 -25.29 8.13
C LEU A 154 3.51 -24.54 8.62
N THR A 155 4.69 -25.01 8.22
CA THR A 155 5.90 -24.18 8.27
C THR A 155 5.95 -23.32 7.02
N VAL A 156 6.06 -22.02 7.21
CA VAL A 156 6.12 -21.00 6.16
C VAL A 156 7.53 -20.44 6.09
N GLU A 157 8.14 -20.42 4.91
CA GLU A 157 9.47 -19.88 4.69
C GLU A 157 9.43 -18.75 3.64
N ILE A 158 9.86 -17.55 4.02
CA ILE A 158 9.96 -16.36 3.16
C ILE A 158 11.32 -15.71 3.41
N ASP A 159 12.09 -15.46 2.35
CA ASP A 159 13.42 -14.81 2.41
C ASP A 159 14.35 -15.47 3.46
N GLY A 160 14.30 -16.80 3.57
CA GLY A 160 15.10 -17.59 4.53
C GLY A 160 14.62 -17.54 5.98
N ARG A 161 13.57 -16.77 6.30
CA ARG A 161 12.94 -16.70 7.62
C ARG A 161 11.77 -17.66 7.69
N ARG A 162 11.53 -18.22 8.88
CA ARG A 162 10.46 -19.20 9.11
C ARG A 162 9.41 -18.69 10.09
N ALA A 163 8.16 -19.04 9.81
CA ALA A 163 7.01 -18.85 10.66
C ALA A 163 6.14 -20.10 10.63
N THR A 164 5.18 -20.18 11.54
CA THR A 164 4.24 -21.29 11.61
C THR A 164 2.81 -20.74 11.59
N ALA A 165 1.96 -21.21 10.67
CA ALA A 165 0.61 -20.68 10.54
C ALA A 165 -0.39 -21.69 9.97
N VAL A 166 -1.68 -21.42 10.22
CA VAL A 166 -2.82 -22.11 9.62
C VAL A 166 -3.45 -21.19 8.59
N PHE A 167 -3.54 -21.66 7.35
CA PHE A 167 -4.09 -20.89 6.25
C PHE A 167 -5.57 -21.21 6.06
N SER A 168 -6.32 -20.21 5.64
CA SER A 168 -7.69 -20.39 5.17
C SER A 168 -7.70 -20.67 3.67
N LEU A 169 -8.54 -21.61 3.22
CA LEU A 169 -8.80 -21.82 1.80
C LEU A 169 -9.98 -20.98 1.36
N ALA A 170 -9.73 -19.98 0.51
CA ALA A 170 -10.76 -19.11 -0.04
C ALA A 170 -10.41 -18.67 -1.46
N MET A 171 -11.43 -18.34 -2.26
CA MET A 171 -11.22 -17.79 -3.59
C MET A 171 -10.55 -16.42 -3.49
N LEU A 172 -9.37 -16.30 -4.10
CA LEU A 172 -8.64 -15.05 -4.24
C LEU A 172 -8.82 -14.50 -5.68
N PRO A 173 -8.57 -13.20 -5.91
CA PRO A 173 -8.54 -12.65 -7.26
C PRO A 173 -7.57 -13.43 -8.17
N PRO A 174 -7.82 -13.53 -9.49
CA PRO A 174 -7.05 -14.39 -10.40
C PRO A 174 -5.53 -14.15 -10.43
N THR A 175 -5.08 -12.99 -9.95
CA THR A 175 -3.66 -12.60 -9.93
C THR A 175 -2.96 -12.90 -8.60
N VAL A 176 -3.65 -13.56 -7.65
CA VAL A 176 -3.15 -13.84 -6.29
C VAL A 176 -3.41 -15.31 -5.95
N SER A 177 -2.35 -16.12 -5.95
CA SER A 177 -2.38 -17.54 -5.57
C SER A 177 -2.37 -17.72 -4.04
N CYS A 178 -1.65 -16.85 -3.34
CA CYS A 178 -1.49 -16.86 -1.90
C CYS A 178 -1.48 -15.43 -1.36
N LEU A 179 -2.13 -15.23 -0.22
CA LEU A 179 -2.05 -14.03 0.59
C LEU A 179 -1.40 -14.39 1.93
N VAL A 180 -0.42 -13.59 2.36
CA VAL A 180 0.32 -13.77 3.61
C VAL A 180 -0.08 -12.64 4.55
N GLY A 181 -0.84 -12.99 5.59
CA GLY A 181 -1.38 -12.08 6.59
C GLY A 181 -0.50 -11.92 7.82
N ARG A 182 -1.00 -11.17 8.80
CA ARG A 182 -0.28 -10.85 10.04
C ARG A 182 0.11 -12.06 10.87
N ASP A 183 -0.66 -13.14 10.81
CA ASP A 183 -0.34 -14.43 11.43
C ASP A 183 1.06 -14.94 11.05
N VAL A 184 1.50 -14.71 9.81
CA VAL A 184 2.86 -15.02 9.34
C VAL A 184 3.78 -13.81 9.46
N LEU A 185 3.37 -12.63 8.96
CA LEU A 185 4.25 -11.46 8.84
C LEU A 185 4.85 -11.02 10.18
N ALA A 186 4.06 -11.06 11.26
CA ALA A 186 4.52 -10.67 12.58
C ALA A 186 5.60 -11.62 13.13
N GLN A 187 5.47 -12.93 12.88
CA GLN A 187 6.46 -13.93 13.30
C GLN A 187 7.78 -13.77 12.54
N LEU A 188 7.71 -13.36 11.27
CA LEU A 188 8.90 -13.08 10.46
C LEU A 188 9.60 -11.75 10.85
N GLY A 189 9.05 -11.00 11.81
CA GLY A 189 9.56 -9.69 12.23
C GLY A 189 9.46 -8.64 11.12
N LEU A 190 8.49 -8.78 10.22
CA LEU A 190 8.25 -7.79 9.16
C LEU A 190 7.51 -6.60 9.77
N VAL A 191 8.07 -5.42 9.56
CA VAL A 191 7.50 -4.16 10.02
C VAL A 191 7.32 -3.21 8.85
N LEU A 192 6.23 -2.44 8.88
CA LEU A 192 6.08 -1.28 8.02
C LEU A 192 6.85 -0.14 8.67
N THR A 193 8.00 0.20 8.11
CA THR A 193 8.84 1.31 8.58
C THR A 193 9.06 2.33 7.47
N ASN A 194 9.25 3.58 7.88
CA ASN A 194 9.68 4.70 7.05
C ASN A 194 11.21 4.88 7.05
N GLU A 195 11.95 4.06 7.80
CA GLU A 195 13.41 4.10 7.85
C GLU A 195 14.00 3.45 6.60
N HIS A 196 14.71 4.24 5.80
CA HIS A 196 15.61 3.71 4.76
C HIS A 196 16.67 2.85 5.48
N PRO A 197 17.01 1.63 5.02
CA PRO A 197 18.17 0.95 5.57
C PRO A 197 19.38 1.84 5.27
N LEU A 198 19.93 2.44 6.33
CA LEU A 198 21.15 3.22 6.29
C LEU A 198 22.26 2.30 5.79
N VAL A 199 22.63 2.45 4.53
CA VAL A 199 23.89 1.99 3.96
C VAL A 199 24.44 3.13 3.11
#